data_AF-A0A2M7SZE5-F1
#
_entry.id   AF-A0A2M7SZE5-F1
#
_cell.length_a   1.000
_cell.length_b   1.000
_cell.length_c   1.000
_cell.angle_alpha   90.00
_cell.angle_beta   90.00
_cell.angle_gamma   90.00
#
_symmetry.space_group_name_H-M   'P 1'
#
loop_
_entity.id
_entity.type
_entity.pdbx_description
1 polymer ?
#
loop_
_entity_poly.entity_id
_entity_poly.type
_entity_poly.pdbx_seq_one_letter_code
_entity_poly.pdbx_strand_id
1 'polypeptide(L)'
;MFMLFFVWLVLDTAHRESLLAKPLHMAGILACMGGCAYALAHMRKSDASLAALTAILPVAILLAGADIMAKILLTPPQGTPDIAHIAGGAIGWMLTTGLVASLASGLVLVVQKQPLSVSKPVFLKSVLFGVILLYSITVLLASITLAPNPGYVAAITMLSAVWLSLFAHLKGREQTNLTADITLIASALALTLLTH
;
A
#
# COMPACT_ATOMS: atom_id res chain seq x y z
N MET A 1 -2.05 2.46 7.62
CA MET A 1 -0.95 1.75 8.31
C MET A 1 -1.38 1.34 9.71
N PHE A 2 -1.14 2.16 10.74
CA PHE A 2 -1.55 1.85 12.12
C PHE A 2 -3.04 1.57 12.26
N MET A 3 -3.87 2.40 11.63
CA MET A 3 -5.32 2.20 11.65
C MET A 3 -5.71 0.83 11.08
N LEU A 4 -5.05 0.37 10.01
CA LEU A 4 -5.31 -0.92 9.39
C LEU A 4 -5.01 -2.07 10.36
N PHE A 5 -3.87 -1.99 11.07
CA PHE A 5 -3.49 -2.96 12.09
C PHE A 5 -4.51 -3.04 13.23
N PHE A 6 -4.91 -1.89 13.79
CA PHE A 6 -5.85 -1.86 14.91
C PHE A 6 -7.27 -2.28 14.51
N VAL A 7 -7.75 -1.83 13.35
CA VAL A 7 -9.08 -2.24 12.87
C VAL A 7 -9.09 -3.75 12.63
N TRP A 8 -8.04 -4.32 12.02
CA TRP A 8 -7.94 -5.77 11.86
C TRP A 8 -7.92 -6.49 13.21
N LEU A 9 -7.18 -5.99 14.21
CA LEU A 9 -7.13 -6.57 15.55
C LEU A 9 -8.50 -6.58 16.26
N VAL A 10 -9.39 -5.63 15.93
CA VAL A 10 -10.76 -5.61 16.44
C VAL A 10 -11.61 -6.69 15.76
N LEU A 11 -11.41 -6.89 14.45
CA LEU A 11 -12.19 -7.82 13.63
C LEU A 11 -11.76 -9.28 13.81
N ASP A 12 -10.46 -9.55 13.88
CA ASP A 12 -9.89 -10.89 14.02
C ASP A 12 -9.56 -11.19 15.49
N THR A 13 -10.52 -11.82 16.18
CA THR A 13 -10.40 -12.13 17.61
C THR A 13 -9.31 -13.16 17.88
N ALA A 14 -9.10 -14.12 16.98
CA ALA A 14 -8.10 -15.16 17.14
C ALA A 14 -6.68 -14.58 17.06
N HIS A 15 -6.42 -13.72 16.06
CA HIS A 15 -5.14 -13.02 15.96
C HIS A 15 -4.90 -12.09 17.16
N ARG A 16 -5.95 -11.42 17.64
CA ARG A 16 -5.87 -10.58 18.86
C ARG A 16 -5.46 -11.38 20.10
N GLU A 17 -6.12 -12.51 20.36
CA GLU A 17 -5.81 -13.35 21.52
C GLU A 17 -4.38 -13.90 21.45
N SER A 18 -3.93 -14.32 20.26
CA SER A 18 -2.56 -14.77 20.02
C SER A 18 -1.51 -13.69 20.35
N LEU A 19 -1.77 -12.43 19.98
CA LEU A 19 -0.88 -11.31 20.29
C LEU A 19 -0.91 -10.94 21.77
N LEU A 20 -2.08 -10.93 22.41
CA LEU A 20 -2.21 -10.63 23.85
C LEU A 20 -1.52 -11.69 24.72
N ALA A 21 -1.48 -12.95 24.27
CA ALA A 21 -0.73 -14.01 24.95
C ALA A 21 0.80 -13.82 24.87
N LYS A 22 1.29 -12.97 23.94
CA LYS A 22 2.73 -12.71 23.72
C LYS A 22 3.02 -11.20 23.77
N PRO A 23 2.95 -10.56 24.94
CA PRO A 23 3.01 -9.10 25.05
C PRO A 23 4.32 -8.49 24.53
N LEU A 24 5.46 -9.18 24.71
CA LEU A 24 6.75 -8.74 24.17
C LEU A 24 6.76 -8.73 22.63
N HIS A 25 6.11 -9.71 22.01
CA HIS A 25 5.98 -9.77 20.56
C HIS A 25 5.08 -8.62 20.06
N MET A 26 3.91 -8.43 20.68
CA MET A 26 3.03 -7.31 20.36
C MET A 26 3.76 -5.95 20.51
N ALA A 27 4.52 -5.76 21.58
CA ALA A 27 5.33 -4.56 21.79
C ALA A 27 6.38 -4.37 20.68
N GLY A 28 7.05 -5.45 20.26
CA GLY A 28 7.99 -5.43 19.13
C GLY A 28 7.33 -5.01 17.81
N ILE A 29 6.14 -5.55 17.50
CA ILE A 29 5.36 -5.16 16.32
C ILE A 29 5.00 -3.66 16.37
N LEU A 30 4.47 -3.19 17.51
CA LEU A 30 4.11 -1.79 17.69
C LEU A 30 5.32 -0.87 17.58
N ALA A 31 6.47 -1.27 18.14
CA ALA A 31 7.72 -0.53 18.04
C ALA A 31 8.21 -0.46 16.58
N CYS A 32 8.15 -1.55 15.82
CA CYS A 32 8.54 -1.56 14.40
C CYS A 32 7.60 -0.69 13.56
N MET A 33 6.27 -0.81 13.74
CA MET A 33 5.31 0.07 13.06
C MET A 33 5.54 1.54 13.43
N GLY A 34 5.86 1.81 14.70
CA GLY A 34 6.17 3.14 15.21
C GLY A 34 7.44 3.69 14.58
N GLY A 35 8.48 2.86 14.45
CA GLY A 35 9.71 3.15 13.74
C GLY A 35 9.47 3.50 12.27
N CYS A 36 8.61 2.74 11.57
CA CYS A 36 8.23 3.06 10.19
C CYS A 36 7.53 4.43 10.07
N ALA A 37 6.56 4.71 10.95
CA ALA A 37 5.86 5.99 10.94
C ALA A 37 6.77 7.16 11.30
N TYR A 38 7.63 6.97 12.31
CA TYR A 38 8.63 7.95 12.72
C TYR A 38 9.61 8.26 11.58
N ALA A 39 10.17 7.23 10.94
CA ALA A 39 11.09 7.38 9.83
C ALA A 39 10.43 8.14 8.67
N LEU A 40 9.21 7.76 8.28
CA LEU A 40 8.49 8.44 7.20
C LEU A 40 8.21 9.91 7.52
N ALA A 41 7.89 10.24 8.78
CA ALA A 41 7.72 11.62 9.22
C ALA A 41 9.02 12.44 9.09
N HIS A 42 10.19 11.82 9.30
CA HIS A 42 11.50 12.46 9.21
C HIS A 42 12.13 12.46 7.80
N MET A 43 11.55 11.69 6.87
CA MET A 43 11.88 11.81 5.44
C MET A 43 11.34 13.11 4.84
N ARG A 44 10.27 13.68 5.41
CA ARG A 44 9.65 14.93 4.94
C ARG A 44 10.39 16.16 5.48
N LYS A 45 11.02 16.93 4.58
CA LYS A 45 11.58 18.27 4.87
C LYS A 45 10.80 19.43 4.20
N SER A 46 9.50 19.27 3.94
CA SER A 46 8.70 20.28 3.22
C SER A 46 7.54 20.81 4.07
N ASP A 47 7.42 22.14 4.14
CA ASP A 47 6.33 22.87 4.82
C ASP A 47 4.95 22.63 4.18
N ALA A 48 4.91 22.17 2.92
CA ALA A 48 3.67 21.82 2.21
C ALA A 48 3.02 20.50 2.69
N SER A 49 3.56 19.89 3.76
CA SER A 49 3.26 18.51 4.14
C SER A 49 1.88 18.29 4.76
N LEU A 50 1.33 19.27 5.48
CA LEU A 50 0.09 19.09 6.24
C LEU A 50 -1.15 19.21 5.36
N ALA A 51 -1.19 20.21 4.45
CA ALA A 51 -2.28 20.34 3.48
C ALA A 51 -2.35 19.14 2.53
N ALA A 52 -1.20 18.65 2.06
CA ALA A 52 -1.13 17.42 1.28
C ALA A 52 -1.58 16.19 2.10
N LEU A 53 -1.21 16.12 3.39
CA LEU A 53 -1.65 15.04 4.27
C LEU A 53 -3.17 15.06 4.45
N THR A 54 -3.77 16.22 4.71
CA THR A 54 -5.23 16.33 4.85
C THR A 54 -5.97 15.98 3.57
N ALA A 55 -5.39 16.29 2.40
CA ALA A 55 -5.96 15.91 1.11
C ALA A 55 -5.88 14.40 0.83
N ILE A 56 -4.80 13.74 1.28
CA ILE A 56 -4.56 12.30 1.06
C ILE A 56 -5.25 11.43 2.11
N LEU A 57 -5.49 11.96 3.33
CA LEU A 57 -6.02 11.19 4.45
C LEU A 57 -7.32 10.43 4.14
N PRO A 58 -8.36 11.03 3.49
CA PRO A 58 -9.57 10.30 3.13
C PRO A 58 -9.29 9.12 2.20
N VAL A 59 -8.40 9.31 1.22
CA VAL A 59 -8.00 8.24 0.29
C VAL A 59 -7.29 7.12 1.05
N ALA A 60 -6.38 7.46 1.98
CA ALA A 60 -5.69 6.48 2.80
C ALA A 60 -6.65 5.67 3.69
N ILE A 61 -7.72 6.28 4.19
CA ILE A 61 -8.76 5.59 4.96
C ILE A 61 -9.55 4.62 4.07
N LEU A 62 -9.97 5.07 2.89
CA LEU A 62 -10.69 4.23 1.93
C LEU A 62 -9.85 3.04 1.47
N LEU A 63 -8.56 3.27 1.19
CA LEU A 63 -7.63 2.20 0.82
C LEU A 63 -7.44 1.19 1.97
N ALA A 64 -7.31 1.66 3.22
CA ALA A 64 -7.24 0.75 4.37
C ALA A 64 -8.52 -0.09 4.52
N GLY A 65 -9.70 0.51 4.30
CA GLY A 65 -10.96 -0.24 4.28
C GLY A 65 -10.99 -1.28 3.16
N ALA A 66 -10.52 -0.91 1.97
CA ALA A 66 -10.42 -1.83 0.84
C ALA A 66 -9.46 -2.99 1.11
N ASP A 67 -8.31 -2.77 1.74
CA ASP A 67 -7.36 -3.83 2.11
C ASP A 67 -7.99 -4.85 3.08
N ILE A 68 -8.79 -4.37 4.05
CA ILE A 68 -9.54 -5.25 4.97
C ILE A 68 -10.59 -6.05 4.20
N MET A 69 -11.36 -5.39 3.33
CA MET A 69 -12.36 -6.08 2.53
C MET A 69 -11.72 -7.12 1.60
N ALA A 70 -10.60 -6.79 0.98
CA ALA A 70 -9.83 -7.71 0.15
C ALA A 70 -9.36 -8.92 0.96
N LYS A 71 -8.85 -8.70 2.18
CA LYS A 71 -8.47 -9.79 3.09
C LYS A 71 -9.65 -10.72 3.39
N ILE A 72 -10.81 -10.16 3.74
CA ILE A 72 -12.01 -10.94 4.07
C ILE A 72 -12.53 -11.71 2.86
N LEU A 73 -12.57 -11.08 1.68
CA LEU A 73 -13.15 -11.67 0.47
C LEU A 73 -12.25 -12.72 -0.18
N LEU A 74 -10.92 -12.53 -0.11
CA LEU A 74 -9.95 -13.40 -0.78
C LEU A 74 -9.41 -14.53 0.12
N THR A 75 -9.66 -14.47 1.43
CA THR A 75 -9.29 -15.56 2.34
C THR A 75 -10.41 -16.60 2.37
N PRO A 76 -10.22 -17.80 1.80
CA PRO A 76 -11.26 -18.83 1.82
C PRO A 76 -11.53 -19.30 3.26
N PRO A 77 -12.79 -19.62 3.64
CA PRO A 77 -13.12 -20.09 4.98
C PRO A 77 -12.40 -21.40 5.37
N GLN A 78 -12.08 -22.23 4.37
CA GLN A 78 -11.42 -23.52 4.52
C GLN A 78 -10.52 -23.73 3.31
N GLY A 79 -9.20 -23.60 3.47
CA GLY A 79 -8.22 -23.91 2.43
C GLY A 79 -7.06 -22.92 2.34
N THR A 80 -6.06 -23.30 1.54
CA THR A 80 -4.98 -22.39 1.15
C THR A 80 -5.50 -21.40 0.10
N PRO A 81 -5.11 -20.12 0.15
CA PRO A 81 -5.48 -19.15 -0.88
C PRO A 81 -5.08 -19.65 -2.26
N ASP A 82 -6.06 -19.73 -3.18
CA ASP A 82 -5.81 -20.09 -4.57
C ASP A 82 -5.29 -18.86 -5.33
N ILE A 83 -4.14 -18.99 -5.99
CA ILE A 83 -3.54 -17.94 -6.81
C ILE A 83 -4.50 -17.50 -7.91
N ALA A 84 -5.28 -18.42 -8.50
CA ALA A 84 -6.25 -18.08 -9.53
C ALA A 84 -7.36 -17.16 -8.97
N HIS A 85 -7.81 -17.40 -7.74
CA HIS A 85 -8.80 -16.56 -7.07
C HIS A 85 -8.23 -15.15 -6.77
N ILE A 86 -6.99 -15.08 -6.26
CA ILE A 86 -6.30 -13.80 -6.01
C ILE A 86 -6.10 -13.01 -7.30
N ALA A 87 -5.63 -13.67 -8.36
CA ALA A 87 -5.43 -13.03 -9.67
C ALA A 87 -6.76 -12.56 -10.27
N GLY A 88 -7.84 -13.34 -10.14
CA GLY A 88 -9.19 -12.93 -10.51
C GLY A 88 -9.65 -11.68 -9.76
N GLY A 89 -9.39 -11.61 -8.45
CA GLY A 89 -9.63 -10.43 -7.63
C GLY A 89 -8.83 -9.21 -8.10
N ALA A 90 -7.56 -9.38 -8.43
CA ALA A 90 -6.69 -8.32 -8.95
C ALA A 90 -7.19 -7.76 -10.30
N ILE A 91 -7.59 -8.65 -11.21
CA ILE A 91 -8.17 -8.28 -12.51
C ILE A 91 -9.49 -7.51 -12.30
N GLY A 92 -10.39 -8.03 -11.44
CA GLY A 92 -11.65 -7.37 -11.12
C GLY A 92 -11.43 -5.96 -10.56
N TRP A 93 -10.53 -5.84 -9.59
CA TRP A 93 -10.13 -4.56 -9.01
C TRP A 93 -9.61 -3.59 -10.09
N MET A 94 -8.69 -4.03 -10.95
CA MET A 94 -8.07 -3.18 -11.96
C MET A 94 -9.09 -2.77 -13.05
N LEU A 95 -9.98 -3.66 -13.46
CA LEU A 95 -11.04 -3.36 -14.42
C LEU A 95 -12.02 -2.34 -13.85
N THR A 96 -12.50 -2.52 -12.62
CA THR A 96 -13.45 -1.60 -12.00
C THR A 96 -12.81 -0.22 -11.77
N THR A 97 -11.61 -0.17 -11.18
CA THR A 97 -10.92 1.11 -10.92
C THR A 97 -10.50 1.80 -12.22
N GLY A 98 -10.00 1.04 -13.20
CA GLY A 98 -9.64 1.56 -14.52
C GLY A 98 -10.83 2.11 -15.30
N LEU A 99 -11.98 1.43 -15.25
CA LEU A 99 -13.22 1.88 -15.87
C LEU A 99 -13.71 3.19 -15.25
N VAL A 100 -13.81 3.24 -13.92
CA VAL A 100 -14.24 4.44 -13.20
C VAL A 100 -13.30 5.62 -13.47
N ALA A 101 -11.98 5.39 -13.42
CA ALA A 101 -10.99 6.41 -13.72
C ALA A 101 -11.08 6.91 -15.18
N SER A 102 -11.33 6.01 -16.12
CA SER A 102 -11.51 6.36 -17.55
C SER A 102 -12.76 7.17 -17.77
N LEU A 103 -13.88 6.82 -17.12
CA LEU A 103 -15.13 7.59 -17.19
C LEU A 103 -14.95 8.98 -16.58
N ALA A 104 -14.36 9.08 -15.39
CA ALA A 104 -14.08 10.35 -14.74
C ALA A 104 -13.16 11.24 -15.59
N SER A 105 -12.08 10.67 -16.13
CA SER A 105 -11.14 11.40 -17.01
C SER A 105 -11.80 11.83 -18.31
N GLY A 106 -12.63 10.97 -18.91
CA GLY A 106 -13.40 11.28 -20.11
C GLY A 106 -14.37 12.43 -19.90
N LEU A 107 -15.10 12.44 -18.77
CA LEU A 107 -15.98 13.55 -18.39
C LEU A 107 -15.20 14.87 -18.24
N VAL A 108 -14.03 14.83 -17.59
CA VAL A 108 -13.17 16.01 -17.45
C VAL A 108 -12.73 16.56 -18.81
N LEU A 109 -12.31 15.69 -19.74
CA LEU A 109 -11.91 16.10 -21.08
C LEU A 109 -13.07 16.74 -21.86
N VAL A 110 -14.28 16.18 -21.74
CA VAL A 110 -15.49 16.73 -22.36
C VAL A 110 -15.80 18.12 -21.80
N VAL A 111 -15.78 18.28 -20.47
CA VAL A 111 -16.04 19.57 -19.80
C VAL A 111 -14.98 20.63 -20.19
N GLN A 112 -13.72 20.22 -20.30
CA GLN A 112 -12.62 21.10 -20.68
C GLN A 112 -12.48 21.29 -22.20
N LYS A 113 -13.32 20.64 -23.02
CA LYS A 113 -13.26 20.66 -24.49
C LYS A 113 -11.88 20.27 -25.04
N GLN A 114 -11.17 19.38 -24.36
CA GLN A 114 -9.87 18.91 -24.80
C GLN A 114 -10.01 17.67 -25.71
N PRO A 115 -9.28 17.62 -26.83
CA PRO A 115 -9.34 16.46 -27.72
C PRO A 115 -8.67 15.24 -27.09
N LEU A 116 -9.24 14.05 -27.34
CA LEU A 116 -8.62 12.79 -26.95
C LEU A 116 -7.41 12.52 -27.87
N SER A 117 -6.20 12.79 -27.40
CA SER A 117 -4.98 12.50 -28.15
C SER A 117 -4.35 11.20 -27.66
N VAL A 118 -4.48 10.13 -28.44
CA VAL A 118 -3.81 8.85 -28.18
C VAL A 118 -2.79 8.62 -29.29
N SER A 119 -1.54 8.98 -29.02
CA SER A 119 -0.44 8.61 -29.90
C SER A 119 -0.02 7.16 -29.65
N LYS A 120 0.42 6.44 -30.70
CA LYS A 120 0.95 5.07 -30.59
C LYS A 120 2.00 4.89 -29.47
N PRO A 121 3.01 5.78 -29.30
CA PRO A 121 3.97 5.61 -28.22
C PRO A 121 3.36 5.80 -26.83
N VAL A 122 2.35 6.67 -26.68
CA VAL A 122 1.62 6.84 -25.41
C VAL A 122 0.82 5.58 -25.12
N PHE A 123 0.08 5.05 -26.10
CA PHE A 123 -0.69 3.82 -25.95
C PHE A 123 0.18 2.64 -25.48
N LEU A 124 1.33 2.41 -26.13
CA LEU A 124 2.20 1.29 -25.77
C LEU A 124 2.77 1.43 -24.34
N LYS A 125 3.13 2.65 -23.93
CA LYS A 125 3.56 2.93 -22.55
C LYS A 125 2.43 2.70 -21.54
N SER A 126 1.20 3.08 -21.88
CA SER A 126 0.02 2.83 -21.03
C SER A 126 -0.27 1.35 -20.87
N VAL A 127 -0.15 0.56 -21.95
CA VAL A 127 -0.29 -0.91 -21.88
C VAL A 127 0.77 -1.52 -20.98
N LEU A 128 2.04 -1.15 -21.17
CA LEU A 128 3.14 -1.64 -20.33
C LEU A 128 2.92 -1.27 -18.85
N PHE A 129 2.53 -0.03 -18.58
CA PHE A 129 2.18 0.42 -17.23
C PHE A 129 1.03 -0.40 -16.64
N GLY A 130 -0.02 -0.68 -17.42
CA GLY A 130 -1.14 -1.52 -17.00
C GLY A 130 -0.71 -2.95 -16.63
N VAL A 131 0.18 -3.56 -17.41
CA VAL A 131 0.72 -4.91 -17.11
C VAL A 131 1.52 -4.90 -15.80
N ILE A 132 2.41 -3.92 -15.63
CA ILE A 132 3.20 -3.77 -14.39
C ILE A 132 2.27 -3.55 -13.20
N LEU A 133 1.27 -2.68 -13.35
CA LEU A 133 0.31 -2.38 -12.30
C LEU A 133 -0.52 -3.61 -11.92
N LEU A 134 -0.99 -4.39 -12.90
CA LEU A 134 -1.72 -5.64 -12.65
C LEU A 134 -0.88 -6.62 -11.84
N TYR A 135 0.38 -6.80 -12.24
CA TYR A 135 1.32 -7.64 -11.52
C TYR A 135 1.53 -7.14 -10.08
N SER A 136 1.79 -5.84 -9.89
CA SER A 136 1.96 -5.24 -8.56
C SER A 136 0.73 -5.40 -7.67
N ILE A 137 -0.48 -5.21 -8.21
CA ILE A 137 -1.73 -5.41 -7.46
C ILE A 137 -1.93 -6.89 -7.10
N THR A 138 -1.60 -7.80 -8.01
CA THR A 138 -1.71 -9.25 -7.75
C THR A 138 -0.79 -9.66 -6.60
N VAL A 139 0.47 -9.18 -6.62
CA VAL A 139 1.44 -9.40 -5.54
C VAL A 139 0.94 -8.78 -4.22
N LEU A 140 0.43 -7.55 -4.25
CA LEU A 140 -0.13 -6.88 -3.08
C LEU A 140 -1.29 -7.68 -2.47
N LEU A 141 -2.25 -8.11 -3.29
CA LEU A 141 -3.41 -8.88 -2.83
C LEU A 141 -2.99 -10.25 -2.31
N ALA A 142 -2.00 -10.90 -2.93
CA ALA A 142 -1.41 -12.13 -2.40
C ALA A 142 -0.77 -11.90 -1.03
N SER A 143 0.03 -10.84 -0.87
CA SER A 143 0.65 -10.48 0.41
C SER A 143 -0.40 -10.20 1.49
N ILE A 144 -1.46 -9.43 1.17
CA ILE A 144 -2.58 -9.17 2.08
C ILE A 144 -3.23 -10.49 2.51
N THR A 145 -3.57 -11.34 1.54
CA THR A 145 -4.26 -12.61 1.78
C THR A 145 -3.42 -13.59 2.60
N LEU A 146 -2.10 -13.57 2.45
CA LEU A 146 -1.19 -14.48 3.17
C LEU A 146 -0.75 -13.93 4.55
N ALA A 147 -0.64 -12.62 4.72
CA ALA A 147 -0.19 -12.04 5.97
C ALA A 147 -1.23 -12.21 7.09
N PRO A 148 -0.84 -12.52 8.35
CA PRO A 148 -1.80 -12.61 9.47
C PRO A 148 -2.56 -11.31 9.73
N ASN A 149 -1.94 -10.17 9.41
CA ASN A 149 -2.54 -8.85 9.53
C ASN A 149 -2.18 -8.00 8.30
N PRO A 150 -3.15 -7.40 7.58
CA PRO A 150 -2.89 -6.57 6.42
C PRO A 150 -2.08 -5.30 6.75
N GLY A 151 -2.09 -4.87 8.01
CA GLY A 151 -1.25 -3.78 8.53
C GLY A 151 0.25 -4.04 8.37
N TYR A 152 0.69 -5.30 8.35
CA TYR A 152 2.10 -5.65 8.15
C TYR A 152 2.53 -5.40 6.70
N VAL A 153 1.70 -5.85 5.75
CA VAL A 153 1.93 -5.61 4.31
C VAL A 153 1.99 -4.12 4.05
N ALA A 154 1.06 -3.37 4.63
CA ALA A 154 1.04 -1.93 4.54
C ALA A 154 2.39 -1.35 5.03
N ALA A 155 2.90 -1.74 6.20
CA ALA A 155 4.18 -1.23 6.70
C ALA A 155 5.34 -1.52 5.73
N ILE A 156 5.35 -2.68 5.06
CA ILE A 156 6.33 -3.00 4.01
C ILE A 156 6.15 -2.09 2.79
N THR A 157 4.92 -1.81 2.35
CA THR A 157 4.67 -0.90 1.20
C THR A 157 5.19 0.52 1.44
N MET A 158 5.41 0.93 2.70
CA MET A 158 6.05 2.22 3.02
C MET A 158 7.49 2.31 2.51
N LEU A 159 8.17 1.17 2.27
CA LEU A 159 9.49 1.14 1.65
C LEU A 159 9.49 1.75 0.23
N SER A 160 8.31 1.90 -0.41
CA SER A 160 8.18 2.71 -1.63
C SER A 160 8.74 4.12 -1.47
N ALA A 161 8.61 4.74 -0.28
CA ALA A 161 9.19 6.05 0.00
C ALA A 161 10.72 6.05 -0.08
N VAL A 162 11.37 4.97 0.35
CA VAL A 162 12.83 4.81 0.25
C VAL A 162 13.26 4.72 -1.21
N TRP A 163 12.54 3.94 -2.02
CA TRP A 163 12.83 3.83 -3.45
C TRP A 163 12.65 5.16 -4.19
N LEU A 164 11.62 5.94 -3.84
CA LEU A 164 11.40 7.28 -4.39
C LEU A 164 12.49 8.26 -3.94
N SER A 165 12.87 8.25 -2.66
CA SER A 165 13.97 9.03 -2.08
C SER A 165 15.29 8.75 -2.80
N LEU A 166 15.64 7.47 -2.95
CA LEU A 166 16.83 7.03 -3.65
C LEU A 166 16.81 7.44 -5.14
N PHE A 167 15.68 7.29 -5.82
CA PHE A 167 15.55 7.70 -7.21
C PHE A 167 15.73 9.22 -7.38
N ALA A 168 15.13 10.02 -6.50
CA ALA A 168 15.29 11.48 -6.50
C ALA A 168 16.75 11.89 -6.26
N HIS A 169 17.45 11.18 -5.37
CA HIS A 169 18.88 11.35 -5.10
C HIS A 169 19.74 11.08 -6.33
N LEU A 170 19.51 9.93 -6.98
CA LEU A 170 20.25 9.54 -8.20
C LEU A 170 20.02 10.52 -9.35
N LYS A 171 18.90 11.25 -9.34
CA LYS A 171 18.61 12.34 -10.28
C LYS A 171 19.13 13.71 -9.83
N GLY A 172 19.81 13.79 -8.68
CA GLY A 172 20.35 15.03 -8.13
C GLY A 172 19.28 16.05 -7.73
N ARG A 173 18.04 15.62 -7.48
CA ARG A 173 16.90 16.53 -7.20
C ARG A 173 16.78 16.88 -5.73
N GLU A 174 17.09 15.93 -4.85
CA GLU A 174 16.89 16.07 -3.41
C GLU A 174 18.02 15.40 -2.63
N GLN A 175 18.37 15.97 -1.47
CA GLN A 175 19.25 15.32 -0.50
C GLN A 175 18.43 14.37 0.36
N THR A 176 18.84 13.11 0.41
CA THR A 176 18.15 12.07 1.17
C THR A 176 18.50 12.14 2.65
N ASN A 177 17.53 11.79 3.49
CA ASN A 177 17.78 11.55 4.90
C ASN A 177 18.12 10.07 5.09
N LEU A 178 19.39 9.71 4.86
CA LEU A 178 19.86 8.32 4.93
C LEU A 178 19.52 7.64 6.26
N THR A 179 19.54 8.38 7.36
CA THR A 179 19.17 7.85 8.68
C THR A 179 17.70 7.42 8.72
N ALA A 180 16.80 8.24 8.16
CA ALA A 180 15.38 7.90 8.06
C ALA A 180 15.15 6.71 7.12
N ASP A 181 15.82 6.68 5.97
CA ASP A 181 15.75 5.57 5.01
C ASP A 181 16.19 4.24 5.66
N ILE A 182 17.34 4.23 6.36
CA ILE A 182 17.85 3.05 7.07
C ILE A 182 16.91 2.63 8.20
N THR A 183 16.39 3.59 8.98
CA THR A 183 15.44 3.31 10.06
C THR A 183 14.17 2.66 9.52
N LEU A 184 13.65 3.14 8.38
CA LEU A 184 12.46 2.59 7.74
C LEU A 184 12.71 1.16 7.24
N ILE A 185 13.85 0.90 6.59
CA ILE A 185 14.26 -0.44 6.16
C ILE A 185 14.39 -1.39 7.36
N ALA A 186 15.15 -0.99 8.38
CA ALA A 186 15.39 -1.80 9.57
C ALA A 186 14.08 -2.14 10.29
N SER A 187 13.18 -1.15 10.42
CA SER A 187 11.87 -1.34 11.06
C SER A 187 10.98 -2.29 10.26
N ALA A 188 10.95 -2.17 8.93
CA ALA A 188 10.16 -3.07 8.07
C ALA A 188 10.72 -4.51 8.06
N LEU A 189 12.04 -4.67 8.05
CA LEU A 189 12.69 -5.99 8.13
C LEU A 189 12.43 -6.65 9.49
N ALA A 190 12.61 -5.91 10.59
CA ALA A 190 12.34 -6.40 11.93
C ALA A 190 10.86 -6.78 12.09
N LEU A 191 9.93 -5.97 11.56
CA LEU A 191 8.51 -6.32 11.54
C LEU A 191 8.27 -7.64 10.80
N THR A 192 8.85 -7.79 9.60
CA THR A 192 8.71 -9.01 8.80
C THR A 192 9.19 -10.24 9.58
N LEU A 193 10.37 -10.15 10.20
CA LEU A 193 10.97 -11.22 11.00
C LEU A 193 10.14 -11.59 12.24
N LEU A 194 9.49 -10.61 12.87
CA LEU A 194 8.60 -10.86 14.01
C LEU A 194 7.32 -11.58 13.56
N THR A 195 6.81 -11.25 12.38
CA THR A 195 5.49 -11.72 11.92
C THR A 195 5.49 -13.08 11.20
N HIS A 196 6.66 -13.71 11.05
CA HIS A 196 6.83 -15.06 10.51
C HIS A 196 6.86 -16.11 11.63
#